data_AF-A0A6A2Y2P2-F1
#
_entry.id   AF-A0A6A2Y2P2-F1
#
_cell.length_a   1.000
_cell.length_b   1.000
_cell.length_c   1.000
_cell.angle_alpha   90.00
_cell.angle_beta   90.00
_cell.angle_gamma   90.00
#
_symmetry.space_group_name_H-M   'P 1'
#
loop_
_entity.id
_entity.type
_entity.pdbx_description
1 polymer ?
#
loop_
_entity_poly.entity_id
_entity_poly.type
_entity_poly.pdbx_seq_one_letter_code
_entity_poly.pdbx_strand_id
1 'polypeptide(L)'
;MSVEVLDSATIVSFVEDEEAFNVTILNRFAHLDADHDGLLSYAELLKELQSLRVFETHFGIDVKMDPNELAHVYESMFVQFDHDSNGTVDLEEFKSETKRMMLAMANGMGFLPVQMVLEEGSFLKIAAEHESAKLAA
;
A
#
# COMPACT_ATOMS: atom_id res chain seq x y z
N MET A 1 -11.27 10.46 -0.44
CA MET A 1 -10.83 10.08 -1.80
C MET A 1 -10.46 11.33 -2.57
N SER A 2 -9.24 11.41 -3.10
CA SER A 2 -8.79 12.50 -3.96
C SER A 2 -8.21 11.96 -5.26
N VAL A 3 -8.18 12.79 -6.31
CA VAL A 3 -7.58 12.41 -7.58
C VAL A 3 -6.21 13.06 -7.65
N GLU A 4 -5.17 12.23 -7.61
CA GLU A 4 -3.78 12.68 -7.63
C GLU A 4 -3.10 12.25 -8.94
N VAL A 5 -2.12 13.03 -9.37
CA VAL A 5 -1.24 12.65 -10.47
C VAL A 5 0.04 12.09 -9.86
N LEU A 6 0.36 10.85 -10.22
CA LEU A 6 1.53 10.15 -9.74
C LEU A 6 2.46 9.83 -10.90
N ASP A 7 3.75 10.00 -10.67
CA ASP A 7 4.80 9.54 -11.57
C ASP A 7 5.76 8.60 -10.81
N SER A 8 6.57 7.87 -11.57
CA SER A 8 7.53 6.93 -11.00
C SER A 8 8.53 7.62 -10.05
N ALA A 9 8.94 8.87 -10.35
CA ALA A 9 9.88 9.60 -9.51
C ALA A 9 9.24 10.06 -8.20
N THR A 10 7.97 10.45 -8.17
CA THR A 10 7.26 10.74 -6.90
C THR A 10 7.32 9.55 -5.94
N ILE A 11 7.03 8.35 -6.45
CA ILE A 11 7.02 7.14 -5.62
C ILE A 11 8.43 6.77 -5.16
N VAL A 12 9.42 6.87 -6.05
CA VAL A 12 10.83 6.60 -5.70
C VAL A 12 11.34 7.62 -4.68
N SER A 13 11.07 8.92 -4.90
CA SER A 13 11.42 10.03 -4.00
C SER A 13 10.87 9.80 -2.58
N PHE A 14 9.61 9.38 -2.46
CA PHE A 14 8.99 9.05 -1.19
C PHE A 14 9.62 7.82 -0.53
N VAL A 15 9.92 6.77 -1.30
CA VAL A 15 10.54 5.53 -0.79
C VAL A 15 12.01 5.73 -0.39
N GLU A 16 12.72 6.65 -1.05
CA GLU A 16 14.10 7.03 -0.73
C GLU A 16 14.17 7.94 0.50
N ASP A 17 13.12 8.71 0.79
CA ASP A 17 12.98 9.44 2.05
C ASP A 17 12.64 8.46 3.19
N GLU A 18 13.66 7.81 3.73
CA GLU A 18 13.49 6.82 4.80
C GLU A 18 12.83 7.40 6.06
N GLU A 19 12.97 8.69 6.35
CA GLU A 19 12.30 9.29 7.52
C GLU A 19 10.79 9.39 7.29
N ALA A 20 10.37 10.00 6.17
CA ALA A 20 8.96 10.11 5.81
C ALA A 20 8.32 8.72 5.60
N PHE A 21 9.04 7.82 4.94
CA PHE A 21 8.61 6.45 4.71
C PHE A 21 8.46 5.68 6.02
N ASN A 22 9.45 5.72 6.92
CA ASN A 22 9.36 5.01 8.20
C ASN A 22 8.23 5.54 9.07
N VAL A 23 8.04 6.87 9.15
CA VAL A 23 6.93 7.46 9.92
C VAL A 23 5.59 7.00 9.35
N THR A 24 5.46 6.98 8.03
CA THR A 24 4.24 6.51 7.36
C THR A 24 3.97 5.04 7.64
N ILE A 25 5.00 4.19 7.48
CA ILE A 25 4.92 2.76 7.75
C ILE A 25 4.54 2.49 9.20
N LEU A 26 5.19 3.15 10.16
CA LEU A 26 4.89 3.03 11.59
C LEU A 26 3.47 3.46 11.92
N ASN A 27 3.02 4.60 11.38
CA ASN A 27 1.67 5.09 11.63
C ASN A 27 0.62 4.14 11.06
N ARG A 28 0.86 3.62 9.84
CA ARG A 28 -0.04 2.67 9.18
C ARG A 28 -0.06 1.33 9.90
N PHE A 29 1.11 0.81 10.27
CA PHE A 29 1.24 -0.42 11.05
C PHE A 29 0.51 -0.30 12.38
N ALA A 30 0.70 0.78 13.12
CA ALA A 30 0.01 1.03 14.39
C ALA A 30 -1.51 1.26 14.24
N HIS A 31 -1.96 1.72 13.07
CA HIS A 31 -3.39 1.81 12.76
C HIS A 31 -4.01 0.43 12.55
N LEU A 32 -3.19 -0.55 12.20
CA LEU A 32 -3.63 -1.88 11.78
C LEU A 32 -3.53 -2.94 12.84
N ASP A 33 -2.45 -2.86 13.59
CA ASP A 33 -2.18 -3.60 14.80
C ASP A 33 -3.22 -3.17 15.85
N ALA A 34 -4.39 -3.82 15.81
CA ALA A 34 -5.56 -3.44 16.57
C ALA A 34 -5.49 -4.00 17.99
N ASP A 35 -4.76 -5.09 18.19
CA ASP A 35 -4.45 -5.66 19.49
C ASP A 35 -3.13 -5.15 20.09
N HIS A 36 -2.35 -4.36 19.32
CA HIS A 36 -1.11 -3.73 19.74
C HIS A 36 -0.05 -4.76 20.16
N ASP A 37 -0.02 -5.92 19.49
CA ASP A 37 0.92 -7.00 19.75
C ASP A 37 2.26 -6.81 19.01
N GLY A 38 2.32 -5.84 18.09
CA GLY A 38 3.50 -5.54 17.28
C GLY A 38 3.63 -6.40 16.02
N LEU A 39 2.59 -7.15 15.66
CA LEU A 39 2.49 -8.02 14.49
C LEU A 39 1.16 -7.76 13.77
N LEU A 40 1.11 -7.99 12.46
CA LEU A 40 -0.14 -7.91 11.70
C LEU A 40 -0.62 -9.31 11.37
N SER A 41 -1.75 -9.68 11.95
CA SER A 41 -2.45 -10.90 11.57
C SER A 41 -3.07 -10.77 10.17
N TYR A 42 -3.35 -11.90 9.53
CA TYR A 42 -4.08 -11.92 8.25
C TYR A 42 -5.36 -11.09 8.29
N ALA A 43 -6.12 -11.14 9.39
CA ALA A 43 -7.37 -10.40 9.52
C ALA A 43 -7.17 -8.88 9.59
N GLU A 44 -6.06 -8.42 10.17
CA GLU A 44 -5.71 -7.01 10.26
C GLU A 44 -5.19 -6.48 8.94
N LEU A 45 -4.27 -7.21 8.30
CA LEU A 45 -3.77 -6.84 6.97
C LEU A 45 -4.88 -6.91 5.91
N LEU A 46 -5.83 -7.83 6.03
CA LEU A 46 -6.97 -7.94 5.11
C LEU A 46 -7.83 -6.68 5.13
N LYS A 47 -8.03 -6.04 6.30
CA LYS A 47 -8.78 -4.77 6.38
C LYS A 47 -8.11 -3.69 5.55
N GLU A 48 -6.79 -3.73 5.41
CA GLU A 48 -6.06 -2.79 4.56
C GLU A 48 -6.13 -3.10 3.12
N LEU A 49 -5.96 -4.36 2.73
CA LEU A 49 -6.05 -4.71 1.31
C LEU A 49 -7.46 -4.40 0.79
N GLN A 50 -8.47 -4.52 1.64
CA GLN A 50 -9.83 -4.04 1.38
C GLN A 50 -9.92 -2.50 1.31
N SER A 51 -9.27 -1.79 2.23
CA SER A 51 -9.22 -0.31 2.28
C SER A 51 -8.40 0.32 1.15
N LEU A 52 -7.34 -0.37 0.70
CA LEU A 52 -6.51 -0.02 -0.45
C LEU A 52 -7.23 -0.27 -1.77
N ARG A 53 -8.45 -0.84 -1.74
CA ARG A 53 -9.27 -1.13 -2.91
C ARG A 53 -8.47 -1.81 -4.02
N VAL A 54 -7.56 -2.73 -3.65
CA VAL A 54 -6.73 -3.50 -4.61
C VAL A 54 -7.64 -4.22 -5.64
N PHE A 55 -8.88 -4.51 -5.26
CA PHE A 55 -9.94 -5.04 -6.12
C PHE A 55 -11.22 -4.18 -6.17
N GLU A 56 -11.15 -2.86 -6.07
CA GLU A 56 -12.13 -2.12 -6.86
C GLU A 56 -11.72 -2.20 -8.33
N THR A 57 -12.00 -3.36 -8.91
CA THR A 57 -12.13 -3.56 -10.33
C THR A 57 -13.30 -2.74 -10.87
N HIS A 58 -13.25 -1.42 -10.78
CA HIS A 58 -14.16 -0.55 -11.50
C HIS A 58 -13.40 0.51 -12.30
N PHE A 59 -12.54 0.01 -13.19
CA PHE A 59 -12.58 0.43 -14.60
C PHE A 59 -13.96 0.09 -15.25
N GLY A 60 -15.06 0.50 -14.63
CA GLY A 60 -16.40 0.50 -15.23
C GLY A 60 -17.11 -0.85 -15.47
N ILE A 61 -16.68 -1.99 -14.90
CA ILE A 61 -17.41 -3.26 -15.03
C ILE A 61 -17.71 -3.87 -13.66
N ASP A 62 -18.99 -3.96 -13.34
CA ASP A 62 -19.58 -4.54 -12.12
C ASP A 62 -19.42 -6.07 -12.13
N VAL A 63 -18.26 -6.58 -11.73
CA VAL A 63 -18.07 -8.02 -11.47
C VAL A 63 -17.96 -8.19 -9.97
N LYS A 64 -19.07 -8.64 -9.35
CA LYS A 64 -19.05 -9.18 -8.00
C LYS A 64 -18.19 -10.45 -8.01
N MET A 65 -16.90 -10.30 -7.73
CA MET A 65 -16.02 -11.45 -7.53
C MET A 65 -16.47 -12.21 -6.29
N ASP A 66 -16.53 -13.53 -6.38
CA ASP A 66 -17.04 -14.36 -5.31
C ASP A 66 -16.16 -14.17 -4.06
N PRO A 67 -16.72 -13.99 -2.85
CA PRO A 67 -15.92 -13.71 -1.65
C PRO A 67 -14.85 -14.77 -1.37
N ASN A 68 -15.05 -16.00 -1.85
CA ASN A 68 -14.07 -17.08 -1.77
C ASN A 68 -12.87 -16.87 -2.73
N GLU A 69 -13.10 -16.38 -3.95
CA GLU A 69 -12.01 -16.07 -4.88
C GLU A 69 -11.22 -14.85 -4.41
N LEU A 70 -11.91 -13.85 -3.87
CA LEU A 70 -11.28 -12.67 -3.28
C LEU A 70 -10.37 -13.05 -2.11
N ALA A 71 -10.84 -13.97 -1.25
CA ALA A 71 -10.05 -14.48 -0.13
C ALA A 71 -8.76 -15.20 -0.58
N HIS A 72 -8.82 -16.05 -1.62
CA HIS A 72 -7.61 -16.70 -2.16
C HIS A 72 -6.61 -15.71 -2.73
N VAL A 73 -7.10 -14.64 -3.34
CA VAL A 73 -6.23 -13.60 -3.89
C VAL A 73 -5.56 -12.81 -2.76
N TYR A 74 -6.31 -12.40 -1.72
CA TYR A 74 -5.72 -11.77 -0.54
C TYR A 74 -4.77 -12.70 0.24
N GLU A 75 -5.08 -13.99 0.35
CA GLU A 75 -4.19 -15.00 0.92
C GLU A 75 -2.87 -15.07 0.14
N SER A 76 -2.93 -15.09 -1.21
CA SER A 76 -1.73 -15.10 -2.04
C SER A 76 -0.89 -13.82 -1.92
N MET A 77 -1.52 -12.67 -1.64
CA MET A 77 -0.83 -11.42 -1.32
C MET A 77 -0.21 -11.48 0.07
N PHE A 78 -0.95 -11.95 1.07
CA PHE A 78 -0.46 -12.07 2.45
C PHE A 78 0.81 -12.93 2.52
N VAL A 79 0.84 -14.05 1.78
CA VAL A 79 2.03 -14.92 1.67
C VAL A 79 3.24 -14.20 1.07
N GLN A 80 3.07 -13.09 0.34
CA GLN A 80 4.22 -12.27 -0.10
C GLN A 80 4.72 -11.32 0.98
N PHE A 81 3.86 -10.91 1.92
CA PHE A 81 4.25 -10.09 3.06
C PHE A 81 4.88 -10.91 4.18
N ASP A 82 4.36 -12.11 4.43
CA ASP A 82 4.85 -13.08 5.43
C ASP A 82 6.02 -13.89 4.86
N HIS A 83 7.25 -13.35 4.98
CA HIS A 83 8.45 -13.95 4.39
C HIS A 83 8.91 -15.19 5.15
N ASP A 84 8.68 -15.23 6.46
CA ASP A 84 9.03 -16.37 7.30
C ASP A 84 7.92 -17.44 7.41
N SER A 85 6.76 -17.16 6.81
CA SER A 85 5.57 -18.02 6.82
C SER A 85 5.11 -18.36 8.24
N ASN A 86 5.29 -17.43 9.18
CA ASN A 86 4.89 -17.59 10.58
C ASN A 86 3.38 -17.32 10.79
N GLY A 87 2.67 -16.82 9.78
CA GLY A 87 1.25 -16.49 9.81
C GLY A 87 0.93 -15.07 10.29
N THR A 88 1.95 -14.24 10.50
CA THR A 88 1.89 -12.84 10.92
C THR A 88 2.91 -12.02 10.13
N VAL A 89 2.71 -10.72 10.02
CA VAL A 89 3.65 -9.83 9.34
C VAL A 89 4.22 -8.87 10.36
N ASP A 90 5.53 -8.92 10.59
CA ASP A 90 6.19 -7.96 11.47
C ASP A 90 6.42 -6.60 10.79
N LEU A 91 6.84 -5.60 11.57
CA LEU A 91 7.08 -4.26 11.06
C LEU A 91 8.18 -4.22 9.99
N GLU A 92 9.24 -5.00 10.12
CA GLU A 92 10.34 -5.02 9.14
C GLU A 92 9.91 -5.69 7.83
N GLU A 93 9.14 -6.77 7.92
CA GLU A 93 8.52 -7.43 6.77
C GLU A 93 7.54 -6.50 6.06
N PHE A 94 6.61 -5.90 6.81
CA PHE A 94 5.63 -4.95 6.28
C PHE A 94 6.33 -3.77 5.59
N LYS A 95 7.38 -3.22 6.20
CA LYS A 95 8.19 -2.15 5.63
C LYS A 95 8.86 -2.59 4.33
N SER A 96 9.53 -3.73 4.34
CA SER A 96 10.33 -4.23 3.22
C SER A 96 9.45 -4.57 2.03
N GLU A 97 8.32 -5.23 2.27
CA GLU A 97 7.40 -5.63 1.21
C GLU A 97 6.65 -4.42 0.65
N THR A 98 6.20 -3.48 1.51
CA THR A 98 5.57 -2.23 1.06
C THR A 98 6.54 -1.43 0.18
N LYS A 99 7.81 -1.32 0.60
CA LYS A 99 8.87 -0.67 -0.18
C LYS A 99 9.06 -1.34 -1.54
N ARG A 100 9.12 -2.67 -1.56
CA ARG A 100 9.27 -3.45 -2.80
C ARG A 100 8.09 -3.27 -3.74
N MET A 101 6.86 -3.32 -3.23
CA MET A 101 5.64 -3.12 -4.00
C MET A 101 5.57 -1.72 -4.60
N MET A 102 5.88 -0.67 -3.82
CA MET A 102 5.92 0.71 -4.32
C MET A 102 6.97 0.89 -5.42
N LEU A 103 8.18 0.34 -5.25
CA LEU A 103 9.20 0.37 -6.29
C LEU A 103 8.82 -0.43 -7.54
N ALA A 104 8.17 -1.58 -7.37
CA ALA A 104 7.66 -2.38 -8.49
C ALA A 104 6.58 -1.61 -9.26
N MET A 105 5.67 -0.92 -8.56
CA MET A 105 4.68 -0.04 -9.16
C MET A 105 5.33 1.14 -9.90
N ALA A 106 6.33 1.80 -9.31
CA ALA A 106 7.07 2.87 -9.97
C ALA A 106 7.76 2.38 -11.25
N ASN A 107 8.39 1.20 -11.21
CA ASN A 107 9.00 0.57 -12.39
C ASN A 107 7.96 0.18 -13.44
N GLY A 108 6.76 -0.24 -13.02
CA GLY A 108 5.66 -0.62 -13.91
C GLY A 108 4.94 0.57 -14.57
N MET A 109 4.89 1.73 -13.89
CA MET A 109 4.31 2.98 -14.42
C MET A 109 5.12 3.56 -15.59
N GLY A 110 6.42 3.29 -15.63
CA GLY A 110 7.31 3.87 -16.64
C GLY A 110 7.42 5.39 -16.50
N PHE A 111 7.71 6.08 -17.60
CA PHE A 111 8.01 7.52 -17.60
C PHE A 111 6.79 8.45 -17.68
N LEU A 112 5.58 7.91 -17.83
CA LEU A 112 4.38 8.74 -18.01
C LEU A 112 3.63 8.88 -16.68
N PRO A 113 3.27 10.11 -16.29
CA PRO A 113 2.44 10.32 -15.12
C PRO A 113 1.05 9.72 -15.33
N VAL A 114 0.53 9.07 -14.28
CA VAL A 114 -0.78 8.42 -14.26
C VAL A 114 -1.67 9.15 -13.26
N GLN A 115 -2.91 9.42 -13.66
CA GLN A 115 -3.91 9.99 -12.77
C GLN A 115 -4.65 8.85 -12.06
N MET A 116 -4.65 8.86 -10.73
CA MET A 116 -5.25 7.80 -9.91
C MET A 116 -6.20 8.38 -8.86
N VAL A 117 -7.27 7.65 -8.56
CA VAL A 117 -8.15 7.96 -7.43
C VAL A 117 -7.58 7.25 -6.21
N LEU A 118 -7.23 8.02 -5.18
CA LEU A 118 -6.56 7.51 -3.99
C LEU A 118 -7.42 7.71 -2.75
N GLU A 119 -7.44 6.69 -1.90
CA GLU A 119 -8.07 6.72 -0.58
C GLU A 119 -7.25 7.57 0.40
N GLU A 120 -7.91 8.12 1.41
CA GLU A 120 -7.23 8.92 2.43
C GLU A 120 -6.29 8.05 3.26
N GLY A 121 -5.04 8.52 3.44
CA GLY A 121 -3.99 7.77 4.14
C GLY A 121 -3.35 6.63 3.35
N SER A 122 -3.75 6.39 2.09
CA SER A 122 -3.08 5.39 1.26
C SER A 122 -1.61 5.76 1.01
N PHE A 123 -0.73 4.77 0.87
CA PHE A 123 0.71 5.01 0.64
C PHE A 123 0.99 5.88 -0.58
N LEU A 124 0.24 5.67 -1.66
CA LEU A 124 0.36 6.45 -2.89
C LEU A 124 -0.13 7.89 -2.71
N LYS A 125 -1.17 8.13 -1.89
CA LYS A 125 -1.64 9.49 -1.59
C LYS A 125 -0.59 10.24 -0.78
N ILE A 126 -0.02 9.58 0.23
CA ILE A 126 1.03 10.17 1.06
C ILE A 126 2.28 10.48 0.22
N ALA A 127 2.64 9.61 -0.73
CA ALA A 127 3.72 9.89 -1.68
C ALA A 127 3.44 11.13 -2.55
N ALA A 128 2.21 11.28 -3.06
CA ALA A 128 1.81 12.46 -3.83
C ALA A 128 1.80 13.75 -2.98
N GLU A 129 1.33 13.67 -1.74
CA GLU A 129 1.33 14.79 -0.78
C GLU A 129 2.76 15.19 -0.38
N HIS A 130 3.65 14.21 -0.19
CA HIS A 130 5.07 14.44 0.13
C HIS A 130 5.78 15.19 -0.99
N GLU A 131 5.60 14.76 -2.25
CA GLU A 131 6.18 15.47 -3.40
C GLU A 131 5.56 16.86 -3.59
N SER A 132 4.24 16.99 -3.38
CA SER A 132 3.56 18.29 -3.42
C SER A 132 4.07 19.26 -2.35
N ALA A 133 4.34 18.77 -1.13
CA ALA A 133 4.93 19.56 -0.05
C ALA A 133 6.38 19.96 -0.36
N LYS A 134 7.15 19.08 -0.99
CA LYS A 134 8.53 19.34 -1.42
C LYS A 134 8.61 20.39 -2.53
N LEU A 135 7.65 20.41 -3.46
CA LEU A 135 7.54 21.42 -4.52
C LEU A 135 7.03 22.79 -4.01
N ALA A 136 6.34 22.80 -2.87
CA ALA A 136 5.82 24.01 -2.24
C ALA A 136 6.80 24.70 -1.26
N ALA A 137 7.90 24.04 -0.91
CA ALA A 137 8.96 24.54 -0.03
C ALA A 137 10.09 25.25 -0.81
#